data_AF-A0A3S9SYC1-F1
#
_entry.id   AF-A0A3S9SYC1-F1
#
_cell.length_a   1.000
_cell.length_b   1.000
_cell.length_c   1.000
_cell.angle_alpha   90.00
_cell.angle_beta   90.00
_cell.angle_gamma   90.00
#
_symmetry.space_group_name_H-M   'P 1'
#
loop_
_entity.id
_entity.type
_entity.pdbx_description
1 polymer ?
#
loop_
_entity_poly.entity_id
_entity_poly.type
_entity_poly.pdbx_seq_one_letter_code
_entity_poly.pdbx_strand_id
1 'polypeptide(L)' 'MFIEAQRKNETSLFLVARVDGKIVDSLGFQGNLRKHIRHSASFKISVLKDYWGLGIGTFLLNMQRKLE' A
#
# COMPACT_ATOMS: atom_id res chain seq x y z
N MET A 1 2.54 3.70 -17.05
CA MET A 1 2.60 4.55 -15.84
C MET A 1 2.42 3.67 -14.61
N PHE A 2 3.15 3.92 -13.51
CA PHE A 2 3.24 3.03 -12.35
C PHE A 2 1.88 2.68 -11.71
N ILE A 3 1.01 3.67 -11.49
CA ILE A 3 -0.29 3.47 -10.84
C ILE A 3 -1.22 2.56 -11.65
N GLU A 4 -1.30 2.77 -12.96
CA GLU A 4 -2.08 1.91 -13.86
C GLU A 4 -1.58 0.45 -13.85
N ALA A 5 -0.28 0.23 -13.69
CA ALA A 5 0.28 -1.11 -13.58
C ALA A 5 -0.13 -1.81 -12.27
N GLN A 6 -0.17 -1.07 -11.15
CA GLN A 6 -0.68 -1.61 -9.88
C GLN A 6 -2.16 -1.98 -9.98
N ARG A 7 -2.98 -1.15 -10.63
CA ARG A 7 -4.41 -1.39 -10.81
C ARG A 7 -4.73 -2.64 -11.66
N LYS A 8 -3.85 -2.98 -12.60
CA LYS A 8 -4.05 -4.13 -13.51
C LYS A 8 -3.54 -5.46 -12.96
N ASN A 9 -2.75 -5.45 -11.89
CA ASN A 9 -2.22 -6.68 -11.30
C ASN A 9 -3.13 -7.15 -10.16
N GLU A 10 -3.69 -8.35 -10.31
CA GLU A 10 -4.58 -8.99 -9.32
C GLU A 10 -3.95 -9.21 -7.94
N THR A 11 -2.62 -9.25 -7.87
CA THR A 11 -1.86 -9.44 -6.61
C THR A 11 -1.27 -8.13 -6.07
N SER A 12 -1.62 -6.99 -6.67
CA SER A 12 -1.16 -5.67 -6.24
C SER A 12 -2.28 -4.89 -5.57
N LEU A 13 -1.91 -4.04 -4.63
CA LEU A 13 -2.81 -3.12 -3.95
C LEU A 13 -2.13 -1.76 -3.81
N PHE A 14 -2.85 -0.68 -4.07
CA PHE A 14 -2.36 0.67 -3.82
C PHE A 14 -3.38 1.44 -2.98
N LEU A 15 -2.97 1.84 -1.78
CA LEU A 15 -3.79 2.58 -0.83
C LEU A 15 -3.23 3.98 -0.62
N VAL A 16 -4.12 4.91 -0.33
CA VAL A 16 -3.77 6.28 0.09
C VAL A 16 -4.54 6.62 1.35
N ALA A 17 -3.88 7.25 2.33
CA ALA A 17 -4.57 7.85 3.47
C ALA A 17 -4.80 9.34 3.20
N ARG A 18 -5.98 9.81 3.60
CA ARG A 18 -6.34 11.23 3.54
C ARG A 18 -6.70 11.76 4.91
N VAL A 19 -6.22 12.96 5.21
CA VAL A 19 -6.63 13.77 6.37
C VAL A 19 -7.10 15.11 5.81
N ASP A 20 -8.32 15.51 6.14
CA ASP A 20 -8.94 16.75 5.67
C ASP A 20 -8.85 16.96 4.15
N GLY A 21 -9.07 15.88 3.39
CA GLY A 21 -9.01 15.89 1.92
C GLY A 21 -7.60 15.86 1.32
N LYS A 22 -6.53 16.04 2.13
CA LYS A 22 -5.13 15.96 1.69
C LYS A 22 -4.61 14.54 1.80
N ILE A 23 -3.89 14.06 0.78
CA ILE A 23 -3.18 12.77 0.85
C ILE A 23 -1.96 12.94 1.75
N VAL A 24 -1.87 12.11 2.80
CA VAL A 24 -0.80 12.17 3.82
C VAL A 24 0.05 10.92 3.90
N ASP A 25 -0.43 9.81 3.32
CA ASP A 25 0.34 8.58 3.14
C ASP A 25 -0.02 7.88 1.83
N SER A 26 0.95 7.16 1.27
CA SER A 26 0.73 6.12 0.26
C SER A 26 1.34 4.78 0.66
N LEU A 27 0.57 3.70 0.50
CA LEU A 27 1.03 2.32 0.62
C LEU A 27 0.88 1.62 -0.74
N GLY A 28 1.99 1.12 -1.28
CA GLY A 28 2.00 0.26 -2.46
C GLY A 28 2.41 -1.16 -2.08
N PHE A 29 1.58 -2.13 -2.38
CA PHE A 29 1.85 -3.56 -2.25
C PHE A 29 1.93 -4.19 -3.63
N GLN A 30 3.00 -4.94 -3.88
CA GLN A 30 3.28 -5.58 -5.15
C GLN A 30 3.54 -7.07 -4.94
N GLY A 31 2.51 -7.87 -5.19
CA GLY A 31 2.61 -9.32 -5.24
C GLY A 31 3.20 -9.84 -6.55
N ASN A 32 3.56 -11.12 -6.54
CA ASN A 32 4.16 -11.81 -7.67
C ASN A 32 3.15 -12.75 -8.35
N LEU A 33 3.15 -12.76 -9.69
CA LEU A 33 2.30 -13.66 -10.48
C LEU A 33 2.91 -15.05 -10.71
N ARG A 34 4.23 -15.21 -10.50
CA ARG A 34 4.91 -16.50 -10.70
C ARG A 34 4.57 -17.46 -9.56
N LYS A 35 4.04 -18.64 -9.91
CA LYS A 35 3.53 -19.64 -8.94
C LYS A 35 4.47 -19.96 -7.78
N HIS A 36 5.78 -20.07 -8.03
CA HIS A 36 6.77 -20.42 -6.99
C HIS A 36 7.12 -19.28 -6.02
N ILE A 37 6.76 -18.03 -6.33
CA ILE A 37 6.96 -16.84 -5.47
C ILE A 37 5.65 -16.09 -5.18
N ARG A 38 4.49 -16.68 -5.49
CA ARG A 38 3.18 -16.04 -5.30
C ARG A 38 2.87 -15.75 -3.82
N HIS A 39 3.53 -16.45 -2.89
CA HIS A 39 3.45 -16.21 -1.45
C HIS A 39 4.31 -15.02 -0.97
N SER A 40 5.12 -14.44 -1.85
CA SER A 40 6.01 -13.32 -1.54
C SER A 40 5.56 -12.05 -2.23
N ALA A 41 5.71 -10.93 -1.54
CA ALA A 41 5.35 -9.61 -2.05
C ALA A 41 6.27 -8.54 -1.45
N SER A 42 6.38 -7.43 -2.16
CA SER A 42 7.10 -6.25 -1.70
C SER A 42 6.10 -5.13 -1.41
N PHE A 43 6.24 -4.48 -0.26
CA PHE A 43 5.46 -3.28 0.04
C PHE A 43 6.36 -2.06 0.24
N LYS A 44 5.80 -0.89 -0.06
CA LYS A 44 6.41 0.43 0.12
C LYS A 44 5.39 1.30 0.83
N ILE A 45 5.84 2.01 1.85
CA ILE A 45 4.99 2.94 2.60
C ILE A 45 5.71 4.28 2.73
N SER A 46 4.97 5.37 2.69
CA SER A 46 5.50 6.71 2.83
C SER A 46 4.47 7.62 3.47
N VAL A 47 4.79 8.11 4.67
CA VAL A 47 3.98 9.08 5.43
C VAL A 47 4.66 10.44 5.34
N LEU A 48 3.89 11.51 5.13
CA LEU A 48 4.39 12.88 5.28
C LEU A 48 4.97 13.09 6.69
N LYS A 49 6.11 13.77 6.77
CA LYS A 49 6.87 13.96 8.03
C LYS A 49 6.04 14.59 9.14
N ASP A 50 5.19 15.54 8.81
CA ASP A 50 4.31 16.24 9.76
C ASP A 50 3.28 15.30 10.42
N TYR A 51 3.07 14.11 9.87
CA TYR A 51 2.11 13.12 10.31
C TYR A 51 2.77 11.87 10.92
N TRP A 52 4.08 11.92 11.19
CA TRP A 52 4.80 10.85 11.87
C TRP A 52 4.37 10.72 13.34
N GLY A 53 4.49 9.51 13.90
CA GLY A 53 4.09 9.23 15.29
C GLY A 53 2.58 9.07 15.51
N LEU A 54 1.75 9.32 14.51
CA LEU A 54 0.28 9.22 14.60
C LEU A 54 -0.28 7.82 14.29
N GLY A 55 0.57 6.83 14.05
CA GLY A 55 0.15 5.45 13.75
C GLY A 55 -0.46 5.24 12.35
N ILE A 56 -0.40 6.23 11.45
CA ILE A 56 -0.98 6.15 10.09
C ILE A 56 -0.39 4.98 9.29
N GLY A 57 0.93 4.81 9.32
CA GLY A 57 1.59 3.71 8.61
C GLY A 57 1.14 2.34 9.12
N THR A 58 1.05 2.18 10.44
CA THR A 58 0.55 0.96 11.09
C THR A 58 -0.91 0.69 10.74
N PHE A 59 -1.75 1.73 10.71
CA PHE A 59 -3.15 1.63 10.31
C PHE A 59 -3.29 1.08 8.89
N LEU A 60 -2.51 1.61 7.94
CA LEU A 60 -2.52 1.14 6.56
C LEU A 60 -1.97 -0.28 6.39
N LEU A 61 -0.90 -0.62 7.12
CA LEU A 61 -0.38 -2.00 7.16
C LEU A 61 -1.41 -3.00 7.70
N ASN A 62 -2.22 -2.60 8.67
CA ASN A 62 -3.32 -3.44 9.17
C ASN A 62 -4.50 -3.51 8.19
N MET A 63 -4.75 -2.44 7.43
CA MET A 63 -5.81 -2.41 6.42
C MET A 63 -5.55 -3.40 5.30
N GLN A 64 -4.31 -3.52 4.79
CA GLN A 64 -4.04 -4.48 3.71
C GLN A 64 -4.37 -5.92 4.10
N ARG A 65 -4.17 -6.32 5.36
CA ARG A 65 -4.47 -7.67 5.86
C ARG A 65 -5.97 -8.00 5.86
N LYS A 66 -6.83 -6.99 5.92
CA LYS A 66 -8.30 -7.19 5.90
C LYS A 66 -8.86 -7.41 4.49
N LEU A 67 -8.02 -7.29 3.46
CA LEU A 67 -8.41 -7.42 2.06
C LEU A 67 -7.97 -8.75 1.42
N GLU A 68 -7.33 -9.64 2.19
CA GLU A 68 -7.13 -11.06 1.87
C GLU A 68 -8.38 -11.89 2.22
#